data_AF-A0A8J6UG14-F1
#
_entry.id   AF-A0A8J6UG14-F1
#
_cell.length_a   1.000
_cell.length_b   1.000
_cell.length_c   1.000
_cell.angle_alpha   90.00
_cell.angle_beta   90.00
_cell.angle_gamma   90.00
#
_symmetry.space_group_name_H-M   'P 1'
#
loop_
_entity.id
_entity.type
_entity.pdbx_description
1 polymer ?
#
loop_
_entity_poly.entity_id
_entity_poly.type
_entity_poly.pdbx_seq_one_letter_code
_entity_poly.pdbx_strand_id
1 'polypeptide(L)'
;MTRNPSQFLVEQIKLAGYDRIHPGSSLRFIRALLPQLPRQWQSLNSDALVKKVRQQCEMAVSANLLTRKRMNGITGYVYFVVA
;
A
#
# COMPACT_ATOMS: atom_id res chain seq x y z
N MET A 1 16.39 1.66 -12.57
CA MET A 1 16.41 1.30 -11.13
C MET A 1 15.03 0.84 -10.72
N THR A 2 14.88 -0.40 -10.26
CA THR A 2 13.59 -0.94 -9.81
C THR A 2 13.28 -0.32 -8.45
N ARG A 3 12.45 0.73 -8.40
CA ARG A 3 11.99 1.31 -7.12
C ARG A 3 11.36 0.20 -6.28
N ASN A 4 11.72 0.12 -4.99
CA ASN A 4 11.12 -0.83 -4.07
C ASN A 4 9.61 -0.53 -3.96
N PRO A 5 8.70 -1.47 -4.30
CA PRO A 5 7.28 -1.22 -4.32
C PRO A 5 6.72 -0.73 -2.97
N SER A 6 7.30 -1.16 -1.85
CA SER A 6 6.87 -0.71 -0.51
C SER A 6 7.17 0.78 -0.30
N GLN A 7 8.41 1.21 -0.57
CA GLN A 7 8.80 2.62 -0.49
C GLN A 7 8.02 3.47 -1.48
N PHE A 8 7.88 3.01 -2.73
CA PHE A 8 7.12 3.73 -3.75
C PHE A 8 5.67 3.96 -3.32
N LEU A 9 4.99 2.94 -2.78
CA LEU A 9 3.61 3.10 -2.31
C LEU A 9 3.51 4.11 -1.16
N VAL A 10 4.45 4.10 -0.22
CA VAL A 10 4.49 5.08 0.88
C VAL A 10 4.71 6.49 0.35
N GLU A 11 5.64 6.68 -0.59
CA GLU A 11 5.91 7.97 -1.24
C GLU A 11 4.67 8.50 -1.96
N GLN A 12 3.99 7.67 -2.77
CA GLN A 12 2.81 8.11 -3.50
C GLN A 12 1.65 8.50 -2.56
N ILE A 13 1.52 7.80 -1.43
CA ILE A 13 0.52 8.12 -0.40
C ILE A 13 0.84 9.46 0.27
N LYS A 14 2.12 9.69 0.62
CA LYS A 14 2.59 10.99 1.15
C LYS A 14 2.34 12.13 0.15
N LEU A 15 2.70 11.93 -1.13
CA LEU A 15 2.51 12.91 -2.19
C LEU A 15 1.04 13.25 -2.44
N ALA A 16 0.14 12.28 -2.26
CA ALA A 16 -1.30 12.49 -2.36
C ALA A 16 -1.92 13.14 -1.10
N GLY A 17 -1.11 13.47 -0.08
CA GLY A 17 -1.56 14.12 1.14
C GLY A 17 -2.24 13.19 2.15
N TYR A 18 -2.10 11.88 1.99
CA TYR A 18 -2.65 10.90 2.92
C TYR A 18 -1.63 10.48 3.97
N ASP A 19 -2.11 10.30 5.19
CA ASP A 19 -1.35 9.82 6.35
C ASP A 19 -1.52 8.31 6.61
N ARG A 20 -2.41 7.66 5.85
CA ARG A 20 -2.79 6.26 6.08
C ARG A 20 -3.17 5.51 4.81
N ILE A 21 -2.99 4.20 4.86
CA ILE A 21 -3.31 3.24 3.82
C ILE A 21 -4.27 2.20 4.38
N HIS A 22 -5.43 2.07 3.75
CA HIS A 22 -6.35 0.97 3.99
C HIS A 22 -6.42 0.12 2.71
N PRO A 23 -5.73 -1.03 2.64
CA PRO A 23 -5.53 -1.76 1.39
C PRO A 23 -6.80 -2.07 0.60
N GLY A 24 -7.93 -2.34 1.28
CA GLY A 24 -9.21 -2.59 0.65
C GLY A 24 -9.82 -1.35 -0.02
N SER A 25 -9.80 -0.19 0.66
CA SER A 25 -10.36 1.06 0.10
C SER A 25 -9.39 1.81 -0.81
N SER A 26 -8.09 1.54 -0.72
CA SER A 26 -7.06 2.18 -1.54
C SER A 26 -6.92 1.55 -2.94
N LEU A 27 -7.73 0.57 -3.31
CA LEU A 27 -7.64 -0.12 -4.60
C LEU A 27 -7.70 0.81 -5.81
N ARG A 28 -8.61 1.80 -5.81
CA ARG A 28 -8.72 2.76 -6.91
C ARG A 28 -7.43 3.55 -7.10
N PHE A 29 -6.86 4.02 -5.99
CA PHE A 29 -5.58 4.72 -5.97
C PHE A 29 -4.44 3.84 -6.49
N ILE A 30 -4.36 2.60 -6.00
CA ILE A 30 -3.29 1.66 -6.38
C ILE A 30 -3.40 1.24 -7.85
N ARG A 31 -4.62 1.09 -8.37
CA ARG A 31 -4.85 0.84 -9.80
C ARG A 31 -4.29 1.95 -10.69
N ALA A 32 -4.40 3.22 -10.27
CA ALA A 32 -3.80 4.34 -10.99
C ALA A 32 -2.25 4.29 -11.01
N LEU A 33 -1.65 3.60 -10.04
CA LEU A 33 -0.19 3.43 -9.92
C LEU A 33 0.34 2.17 -10.61
N LEU A 34 -0.51 1.26 -11.09
CA LEU A 34 -0.11 0.01 -11.74
C LEU A 34 0.89 0.16 -12.91
N PRO A 35 0.80 1.21 -13.76
CA PRO A 35 1.80 1.42 -14.82
C PRO A 35 3.22 1.64 -14.30
N GLN A 36 3.36 2.12 -13.06
CA GLN A 36 4.64 2.42 -12.39
C GLN A 36 5.11 1.29 -11.47
N LEU A 37 4.28 0.27 -11.26
CA LEU A 37 4.60 -0.91 -10.47
C LEU A 37 5.16 -2.04 -11.33
N PRO A 38 5.81 -3.05 -10.73
CA PRO A 38 6.32 -4.20 -11.47
C PRO A 38 5.21 -4.87 -12.30
N ARG A 39 5.50 -5.26 -13.54
CA ARG A 39 4.51 -5.83 -14.50
C ARG A 39 3.63 -6.94 -13.93
N GLN A 40 4.17 -7.77 -13.04
CA GLN A 40 3.43 -8.83 -12.34
C GLN A 40 2.21 -8.34 -11.54
N TRP A 41 2.12 -7.05 -11.21
CA TRP A 41 0.96 -6.46 -10.53
C TRP A 41 -0.19 -6.15 -11.48
N GLN A 42 0.09 -5.95 -12.77
CA GLN A 42 -0.89 -5.52 -13.76
C GLN A 42 -1.88 -6.63 -14.12
N SER A 43 -1.49 -7.89 -13.96
CA SER A 43 -2.34 -9.07 -14.17
C SER A 43 -3.09 -9.52 -12.92
N LEU A 44 -2.90 -8.86 -11.77
CA LEU A 44 -3.56 -9.25 -10.53
C LEU A 44 -5.03 -8.80 -10.54
N ASN A 45 -5.92 -9.71 -10.13
CA ASN A 45 -7.29 -9.34 -9.81
C ASN A 45 -7.34 -8.50 -8.51
N SER A 46 -8.51 -7.94 -8.18
CA SER A 46 -8.68 -7.07 -7.02
C SER A 46 -8.19 -7.70 -5.72
N ASP A 47 -8.56 -8.95 -5.45
CA ASP A 47 -8.19 -9.64 -4.20
C ASP A 47 -6.69 -9.90 -4.10
N ALA A 48 -6.09 -10.36 -5.20
CA ALA A 48 -4.66 -10.57 -5.27
C ALA A 48 -3.89 -9.26 -5.13
N LEU A 49 -4.42 -8.16 -5.70
CA LEU A 49 -3.86 -6.84 -5.56
C LEU A 49 -3.92 -6.36 -4.11
N VAL A 50 -5.06 -6.49 -3.42
CA VAL A 50 -5.18 -6.16 -1.98
C VAL A 50 -4.18 -6.95 -1.15
N LYS A 51 -4.05 -8.27 -1.39
CA LYS A 51 -3.08 -9.11 -0.69
C LYS A 51 -1.65 -8.63 -0.94
N LYS A 52 -1.32 -8.28 -2.18
CA LYS A 52 0.02 -7.79 -2.55
C LYS A 52 0.35 -6.45 -1.91
N VAL A 53 -0.62 -5.54 -1.89
CA VAL A 53 -0.51 -4.24 -1.21
C VAL A 53 -0.30 -4.45 0.28
N ARG A 54 -1.10 -5.32 0.91
CA ARG A 54 -0.92 -5.68 2.32
C ARG A 54 0.50 -6.19 2.58
N GLN A 55 1.01 -7.08 1.74
CA GLN A 55 2.39 -7.59 1.84
C GLN A 55 3.41 -6.43 1.79
N GLN A 56 3.26 -5.48 0.88
CA GLN A 56 4.16 -4.32 0.80
C GLN A 56 4.04 -3.38 2.00
N CYS A 57 2.83 -3.18 2.52
CA CYS A 57 2.63 -2.42 3.75
C CYS A 57 3.31 -3.09 4.94
N GLU A 58 3.24 -4.42 5.06
CA GLU A 58 3.96 -5.16 6.12
C GLU A 58 5.48 -5.03 5.96
N MET A 59 6.01 -5.10 4.74
CA MET A 59 7.44 -4.84 4.49
C MET A 59 7.84 -3.41 4.89
N ALA A 60 6.98 -2.42 4.61
CA ALA A 60 7.20 -1.03 5.02
C ALA A 60 7.12 -0.85 6.55
N VAL A 61 6.28 -1.64 7.25
CA VAL A 61 6.27 -1.68 8.72
C VAL A 61 7.59 -2.24 9.25
N SER A 62 8.08 -3.35 8.71
CA SER A 62 9.39 -3.91 9.08
C SER A 62 10.56 -2.95 8.80
N ALA A 63 10.40 -2.04 7.85
CA ALA A 63 11.35 -0.98 7.53
C ALA A 63 11.14 0.34 8.31
N ASN A 64 10.25 0.35 9.31
CA ASN A 64 9.88 1.54 10.11
C ASN A 64 9.31 2.73 9.30
N LEU A 65 8.79 2.50 8.08
CA LEU A 65 8.16 3.52 7.25
C LEU A 65 6.66 3.67 7.55
N LEU A 66 6.04 2.59 8.04
CA LEU A 66 4.64 2.53 8.44
C LEU A 66 4.51 1.97 9.85
N THR A 67 3.44 2.34 10.55
CA THR A 67 2.90 1.57 11.67
C THR A 67 1.57 0.95 11.27
N ARG A 68 1.11 -0.09 11.96
CA ARG A 68 -0.20 -0.72 11.68
C ARG A 68 -1.07 -0.70 12.93
N LYS A 69 -2.37 -0.44 12.78
CA LYS A 69 -3.37 -0.52 13.85
C LYS A 69 -4.64 -1.19 13.33
N ARG A 70 -5.36 -1.90 14.20
CA ARG A 70 -6.74 -2.32 13.93
C ARG A 70 -7.67 -1.18 14.27
N MET A 71 -8.67 -0.96 13.43
CA MET A 71 -9.70 0.05 13.64
C MET A 71 -11.08 -0.61 13.65
N ASN A 72 -11.95 -0.17 14.56
CA ASN A 72 -13.33 -0.65 14.62
C ASN A 72 -14.06 -0.32 13.31
N GLY A 73 -14.80 -1.28 12.78
CA GLY A 73 -15.54 -1.14 11.52
C GLY A 73 -14.69 -1.30 10.25
N ILE A 74 -13.39 -1.60 10.34
CA ILE A 74 -12.52 -1.86 9.18
C ILE A 74 -11.98 -3.28 9.24
N THR A 75 -12.19 -4.04 8.15
CA THR A 75 -11.67 -5.40 8.04
C THR A 75 -10.16 -5.40 7.77
N GLY A 76 -9.37 -5.74 8.79
CA GLY A 76 -7.92 -5.89 8.70
C GLY A 76 -7.14 -4.76 9.38
N TYR A 77 -5.90 -4.54 8.95
CA TYR A 77 -5.05 -3.46 9.46
C TYR A 77 -5.17 -2.21 8.59
N VAL A 78 -5.16 -1.06 9.26
CA VAL A 78 -4.90 0.25 8.66
C VAL A 78 -3.44 0.60 8.96
N TYR A 79 -2.72 1.04 7.94
CA TYR A 79 -1.31 1.37 8.03
C TYR A 79 -1.14 2.88 8.04
N PHE A 80 -0.38 3.42 8.98
CA PHE A 80 -0.16 4.85 9.16
C PHE A 80 1.28 5.17 8.81
N VAL A 81 1.46 6.25 8.06
CA VAL A 81 2.77 6.77 7.70
C VAL A 81 3.49 7.23 8.95
N VAL A 82 4.73 6.77 9.14
CA VAL A 82 5.60 7.27 10.20
C VAL A 82 6.16 8.61 9.73
N ALA A 83 6.03 9.63 10.60
CA ALA A 83 6.57 10.97 10.38
C ALA A 83 8.10 10.93 10.32
#